data_AF-H1VYD1-F1
#
_entry.id   AF-H1VYD1-F1
#
_cell.length_a   1.000
_cell.length_b   1.000
_cell.length_c   1.000
_cell.angle_alpha   90.00
_cell.angle_beta   90.00
_cell.angle_gamma   90.00
#
_symmetry.space_group_name_H-M   'P 1'
#
loop_
_entity.id
_entity.type
_entity.pdbx_description
1 polymer ?
#
loop_
_entity_poly.entity_id
_entity_poly.type
_entity_poly.pdbx_seq_one_letter_code
_entity_poly.pdbx_strand_id
1 'polypeptide(L)'
;MGYDYALVHVKYTIPLAALLTVLSYPVFTRLDVVRTLFIVTIAFVATIPWDSYLIRTNIWTYPPDAVLGPTLVDIPIEELFFFVIQTYITAQLYIILNKPVLHAQHLNSPATLPQWIKGGKVVGQLALFSSVILGAWLIAKEGEGTYLGLILVWACSFALFTWTITAHFILALPLACTALPILLPTVYLWVVDEMALGRGTWAIESGTKLELRLFGSLEIEEASFFLVTNMLIVFGLAAFDKAVAVCDAFPDKFDKPADALSMSLLRARVFPSSKYDMQRILGIRQAVARLAKKSRSFHLASSVFPGRLRIDLTLL
;
A
#
# COMPACT_ATOMS: atom_id res chain seq x y z
N MET A 1 -10.59 23.45 22.99
CA MET A 1 -10.87 23.99 21.64
C MET A 1 -10.70 22.81 20.69
N GLY A 2 -11.68 22.56 19.81
CA GLY A 2 -11.81 21.46 18.83
C GLY A 2 -10.69 21.22 17.83
N TYR A 3 -9.41 21.38 18.21
CA TYR A 3 -8.29 21.39 17.28
C TYR A 3 -7.31 20.24 17.50
N ASP A 4 -7.51 19.40 18.50
CA ASP A 4 -6.50 18.42 18.90
C ASP A 4 -6.18 17.43 17.77
N TYR A 5 -7.19 16.97 17.02
CA TYR A 5 -6.94 16.10 15.87
C TYR A 5 -6.23 16.86 14.72
N ALA A 6 -6.69 18.06 14.38
CA ALA A 6 -6.00 18.88 13.38
C ALA A 6 -4.52 19.16 13.75
N LEU A 7 -4.22 19.36 15.04
CA LEU A 7 -2.86 19.56 15.53
C LEU A 7 -1.99 18.31 15.39
N VAL A 8 -2.56 17.10 15.52
CA VAL A 8 -1.84 15.85 15.21
C VAL A 8 -1.34 15.87 13.76
N HIS A 9 -2.19 16.27 12.80
CA HIS A 9 -1.77 16.34 11.41
C HIS A 9 -0.70 17.39 11.16
N VAL A 10 -0.88 18.60 11.69
CA VAL A 10 0.08 19.70 11.52
C VAL A 10 1.45 19.33 12.10
N LYS A 11 1.48 18.61 13.22
CA LYS A 11 2.72 18.28 13.91
C LYS A 11 3.41 17.03 13.36
N TYR A 12 2.66 16.02 12.95
CA TYR A 12 3.22 14.70 12.65
C TYR A 12 3.08 14.31 11.18
N THR A 13 1.86 14.32 10.63
CA THR A 13 1.64 13.75 9.28
C THR A 13 2.05 14.70 8.16
N ILE A 14 1.69 15.99 8.24
CA ILE A 14 2.00 16.99 7.21
C ILE A 14 3.52 17.20 7.05
N PRO A 15 4.31 17.37 8.13
CA PRO A 15 5.76 17.54 8.01
C PRO A 15 6.44 16.32 7.39
N LEU A 16 6.02 15.10 7.77
CA LEU A 16 6.56 13.87 7.19
C LEU A 16 6.21 13.76 5.70
N ALA A 17 4.95 14.03 5.33
CA ALA A 17 4.52 14.03 3.94
C ALA A 17 5.35 15.03 3.11
N ALA A 18 5.49 16.27 3.59
CA ALA A 18 6.27 17.30 2.93
C ALA A 18 7.75 16.91 2.77
N LEU A 19 8.37 16.34 3.80
CA LEU A 19 9.74 15.82 3.74
C LEU A 19 9.88 14.76 2.65
N LEU A 20 8.99 13.77 2.63
CA LEU A 20 9.01 12.70 1.62
C LEU A 20 8.79 13.25 0.21
N THR A 21 7.91 14.25 0.04
CA THR A 21 7.72 14.93 -1.25
C THR A 21 8.99 15.63 -1.72
N VAL A 22 9.68 16.36 -0.83
CA VAL A 22 10.94 17.03 -1.17
C VAL A 22 12.02 16.01 -1.57
N LEU A 23 12.08 14.88 -0.87
CA LEU A 23 13.03 13.80 -1.19
C LEU A 23 12.71 13.10 -2.51
N SER A 24 11.43 12.91 -2.84
CA SER A 24 11.01 12.24 -4.07
C SER A 24 11.00 13.17 -5.30
N TYR A 25 10.87 14.49 -5.10
CA TYR A 25 10.71 15.50 -6.14
C TYR A 25 11.70 15.40 -7.31
N PRO A 26 13.03 15.23 -7.11
CA PRO A 26 14.00 15.21 -8.22
C PRO A 26 13.80 14.05 -9.20
N VAL A 27 13.14 12.99 -8.75
CA VAL A 27 12.93 11.76 -9.53
C VAL A 27 11.45 11.48 -9.79
N PHE A 28 10.57 12.40 -9.42
CA PHE A 28 9.12 12.24 -9.50
C PHE A 28 8.62 12.34 -10.94
N THR A 29 7.81 11.38 -11.38
CA THR A 29 7.30 11.32 -12.75
C THR A 29 5.79 11.54 -12.79
N ARG A 30 5.25 11.84 -13.98
CA ARG A 30 3.78 11.92 -14.18
C ARG A 30 3.08 10.62 -13.82
N LEU A 31 3.73 9.48 -14.06
CA LEU A 31 3.20 8.17 -13.71
C LEU A 31 3.12 7.99 -12.18
N ASP A 32 4.09 8.53 -11.44
CA ASP A 32 4.08 8.53 -9.97
C ASP A 32 2.90 9.37 -9.44
N VAL A 33 2.62 10.54 -10.02
CA VAL A 33 1.43 11.36 -9.68
C VAL A 33 0.15 10.54 -9.87
N VAL A 34 -0.02 9.92 -11.04
CA VAL A 34 -1.23 9.13 -11.35
C VAL A 34 -1.34 7.92 -10.44
N ARG A 35 -0.24 7.24 -10.16
CA ARG A 35 -0.21 6.11 -9.22
C ARG A 35 -0.67 6.54 -7.83
N THR A 36 -0.15 7.65 -7.32
CA THR A 36 -0.53 8.19 -6.01
C THR A 36 -2.00 8.61 -5.97
N LEU A 37 -2.47 9.37 -6.96
CA LEU A 37 -3.88 9.78 -7.04
C LEU A 37 -4.83 8.58 -7.13
N PHE A 38 -4.45 7.56 -7.90
CA PHE A 38 -5.22 6.33 -8.04
C PHE A 38 -5.36 5.60 -6.70
N ILE A 39 -4.27 5.38 -5.97
CA ILE A 39 -4.34 4.66 -4.70
C ILE A 39 -5.04 5.46 -3.61
N VAL A 40 -4.84 6.80 -3.56
CA VAL A 40 -5.55 7.69 -2.64
C VAL A 40 -7.05 7.64 -2.89
N THR A 41 -7.47 7.70 -4.17
CA THR A 41 -8.89 7.63 -4.53
C THR A 41 -9.52 6.30 -4.09
N ILE A 42 -8.82 5.18 -4.34
CA ILE A 42 -9.32 3.86 -3.94
C ILE A 42 -9.41 3.74 -2.42
N ALA A 43 -8.35 4.12 -1.70
CA ALA A 43 -8.34 4.06 -0.24
C ALA A 43 -9.48 4.90 0.33
N PHE A 44 -9.62 6.14 -0.11
CA PHE A 44 -10.68 7.05 0.34
C PHE A 44 -12.08 6.46 0.13
N VAL A 45 -12.39 6.01 -1.09
CA VAL A 45 -13.72 5.47 -1.42
C VAL A 45 -13.99 4.13 -0.71
N ALA A 46 -12.98 3.29 -0.55
CA ALA A 46 -13.13 1.97 0.10
C ALA A 46 -13.28 2.07 1.62
N THR A 47 -12.71 3.11 2.25
CA THR A 47 -12.76 3.29 3.71
C THR A 47 -14.04 3.98 4.17
N ILE A 48 -14.60 4.94 3.41
CA ILE A 48 -15.79 5.71 3.83
C ILE A 48 -16.95 4.83 4.35
N PRO A 49 -17.42 3.79 3.64
CA PRO A 49 -18.58 3.02 4.12
C PRO A 49 -18.28 2.25 5.41
N TRP A 50 -17.04 1.80 5.57
CA TRP A 50 -16.59 1.04 6.74
C TRP A 50 -16.45 1.97 7.96
N ASP A 51 -15.79 3.10 7.78
CA ASP A 51 -15.51 4.05 8.86
C ASP A 51 -16.80 4.73 9.35
N SER A 52 -17.66 5.14 8.42
CA SER A 52 -19.00 5.66 8.73
C SER A 52 -19.83 4.66 9.54
N TYR A 53 -19.72 3.36 9.24
CA TYR A 53 -20.41 2.32 9.99
C TYR A 53 -19.89 2.23 11.43
N LEU A 54 -18.58 2.29 11.65
CA LEU A 54 -17.99 2.26 13.00
C LEU A 54 -18.47 3.41 13.87
N ILE A 55 -18.53 4.61 13.30
CA ILE A 55 -18.99 5.81 14.00
C ILE A 55 -20.47 5.70 14.34
N ARG A 56 -21.32 5.31 13.36
CA ARG A 56 -22.77 5.17 13.56
C ARG A 56 -23.15 4.09 14.56
N THR A 57 -22.29 3.08 14.75
CA THR A 57 -22.50 1.99 15.70
C THR A 57 -21.81 2.23 17.05
N ASN A 58 -21.22 3.42 17.25
CA ASN A 58 -20.47 3.80 18.45
C ASN A 58 -19.32 2.85 18.80
N ILE A 59 -18.75 2.16 17.80
CA ILE A 59 -17.54 1.36 17.98
C ILE A 59 -16.33 2.30 18.08
N TRP A 60 -16.36 3.37 17.28
CA TRP A 60 -15.39 4.45 17.28
C TRP A 60 -16.09 5.77 17.60
N THR A 61 -15.58 6.53 18.57
CA THR A 61 -16.15 7.84 18.93
C THR A 61 -15.08 8.93 19.03
N TYR A 62 -15.51 10.16 18.76
CA TYR A 62 -14.69 11.36 18.88
C TYR A 62 -15.27 12.26 19.98
N PRO A 63 -14.46 12.72 20.95
CA PRO A 63 -14.88 13.76 21.87
C PRO A 63 -15.35 15.01 21.09
N PRO A 64 -16.47 15.65 21.48
CA PRO A 64 -17.00 16.83 20.77
C PRO A 64 -16.01 18.00 20.69
N ASP A 65 -15.02 18.03 21.58
CA ASP A 65 -14.00 19.05 21.72
C ASP A 65 -12.65 18.67 21.11
N ALA A 66 -12.55 17.52 20.40
CA ALA A 66 -11.34 17.07 19.71
C ALA A 66 -11.35 17.35 18.19
N VAL A 67 -12.53 17.54 17.59
CA VAL A 67 -12.74 17.71 16.14
C VAL A 67 -13.28 19.10 15.77
N LEU A 68 -13.01 19.52 14.53
CA LEU A 68 -13.34 20.84 13.98
C LEU A 68 -14.84 21.06 13.76
N GLY A 69 -15.62 19.98 13.69
CA GLY A 69 -17.09 20.02 13.57
C GLY A 69 -17.67 19.54 12.22
N PRO A 70 -17.11 19.88 11.04
CA PRO A 70 -17.62 19.38 9.77
C PRO A 70 -17.44 17.86 9.61
N THR A 71 -18.46 17.18 9.10
CA THR A 71 -18.44 15.74 8.83
C THR A 71 -18.92 15.42 7.41
N LEU A 72 -18.48 14.28 6.86
CA LEU A 72 -18.99 13.68 5.63
C LEU A 72 -19.41 12.24 5.94
N VAL A 73 -20.70 11.92 5.76
CA VAL A 73 -21.26 10.60 6.14
C VAL A 73 -20.91 10.24 7.60
N ASP A 74 -21.01 11.22 8.50
CA ASP A 74 -20.69 11.13 9.94
C ASP A 74 -19.19 11.03 10.30
N ILE A 75 -18.31 11.03 9.30
CA ILE A 75 -16.85 11.00 9.49
C ILE A 75 -16.31 12.43 9.60
N PRO A 76 -15.55 12.79 10.65
CA PRO A 76 -14.87 14.10 10.74
C PRO A 76 -13.94 14.38 9.57
N ILE A 77 -13.82 15.64 9.16
CA ILE A 77 -12.93 16.02 8.03
C ILE A 77 -11.46 15.68 8.28
N GLU A 78 -11.03 15.66 9.54
CA GLU A 78 -9.68 15.28 9.94
C GLU A 78 -9.43 13.80 9.66
N GLU A 79 -10.40 12.93 9.94
CA GLU A 79 -10.31 11.50 9.64
C GLU A 79 -10.30 11.25 8.12
N LEU A 80 -11.12 11.98 7.37
CA LEU A 80 -11.06 11.96 5.90
C LEU A 80 -9.70 12.40 5.38
N PHE A 81 -9.09 13.41 6.00
CA PHE A 81 -7.73 13.85 5.67
C PHE A 81 -6.69 12.79 6.09
N PHE A 82 -6.91 12.09 7.20
CA PHE A 82 -6.08 10.99 7.64
C PHE A 82 -5.97 9.89 6.59
N PHE A 83 -7.10 9.46 6.00
CA PHE A 83 -7.12 8.48 4.91
C PHE A 83 -6.22 8.90 3.75
N VAL A 84 -6.27 10.19 3.38
CA VAL A 84 -5.47 10.76 2.28
C VAL A 84 -4.00 10.83 2.65
N ILE A 85 -3.66 11.42 3.81
CA ILE A 85 -2.27 11.71 4.18
C ILE A 85 -1.49 10.43 4.54
N GLN A 86 -2.12 9.46 5.20
CA GLN A 86 -1.51 8.14 5.42
C GLN A 86 -1.20 7.48 4.08
N THR A 87 -2.21 7.40 3.20
CA THR A 87 -2.04 6.77 1.88
C THR A 87 -0.94 7.46 1.08
N TYR A 88 -0.88 8.79 1.14
CA TYR A 88 0.16 9.58 0.49
C TYR A 88 1.55 9.28 1.03
N ILE A 89 1.76 9.31 2.36
CA ILE A 89 3.05 9.02 3.01
C ILE A 89 3.56 7.63 2.62
N THR A 90 2.69 6.62 2.73
CA THR A 90 3.03 5.23 2.37
C THR A 90 3.35 5.11 0.89
N ALA A 91 2.60 5.80 0.01
CA ALA A 91 2.88 5.82 -1.43
C ALA A 91 4.21 6.50 -1.76
N GLN A 92 4.55 7.64 -1.14
CA GLN A 92 5.82 8.31 -1.38
C GLN A 92 7.00 7.45 -0.95
N LEU A 93 6.92 6.83 0.24
CA LEU A 93 7.97 5.94 0.72
C LEU A 93 8.13 4.71 -0.19
N TYR A 94 7.01 4.13 -0.65
CA TYR A 94 7.03 3.05 -1.63
C TYR A 94 7.72 3.45 -2.93
N ILE A 95 7.38 4.63 -3.48
CA ILE A 95 7.97 5.16 -4.73
C ILE A 95 9.48 5.36 -4.58
N ILE A 96 9.93 5.99 -3.49
CA ILE A 96 11.36 6.22 -3.20
C ILE A 96 12.11 4.88 -3.16
N LEU A 97 11.60 3.90 -2.42
CA LEU A 97 12.25 2.60 -2.24
C LEU A 97 12.20 1.71 -3.49
N ASN A 98 11.21 1.89 -4.36
CA ASN A 98 11.08 1.12 -5.60
C ASN A 98 11.76 1.79 -6.81
N LYS A 99 12.15 3.07 -6.73
CA LYS A 99 12.78 3.77 -7.86
C LYS A 99 14.02 3.05 -8.43
N PRO A 100 14.95 2.53 -7.61
CA PRO A 100 16.11 1.80 -8.10
C PRO A 100 15.77 0.45 -8.73
N VAL A 101 14.56 -0.08 -8.54
CA VAL A 101 14.18 -1.41 -9.03
C VAL A 101 13.63 -1.32 -10.44
N LEU A 102 14.23 -2.07 -11.38
CA LEU A 102 13.63 -2.28 -12.68
C LEU A 102 12.59 -3.41 -12.58
N HIS A 103 11.32 -3.07 -12.37
CA HIS A 103 10.24 -4.03 -12.13
C HIS A 103 10.08 -5.09 -13.23
N ALA A 104 10.38 -4.76 -14.50
CA ALA A 104 10.28 -5.69 -15.63
C ALA A 104 11.07 -6.99 -15.44
N GLN A 105 12.21 -6.96 -14.73
CA GLN A 105 13.04 -8.16 -14.49
C GLN A 105 12.39 -9.16 -13.51
N HIS A 106 11.41 -8.70 -12.72
CA HIS A 106 10.72 -9.49 -11.70
C HIS A 106 9.40 -10.11 -12.22
N LEU A 107 9.06 -9.88 -13.50
CA LEU A 107 7.98 -10.61 -14.15
C LEU A 107 8.35 -12.08 -14.32
N ASN A 108 7.40 -12.98 -14.09
CA ASN A 108 7.59 -14.41 -14.25
C ASN A 108 6.31 -15.06 -14.81
N SER A 109 6.47 -16.12 -15.61
CA SER A 109 5.35 -16.95 -16.07
C SER A 109 5.11 -18.11 -15.09
N PRO A 110 3.93 -18.76 -15.14
CA PRO A 110 3.65 -19.96 -14.32
C PRO A 110 4.69 -21.07 -14.45
N ALA A 111 5.33 -21.19 -15.63
CA ALA A 111 6.35 -22.19 -15.90
C ALA A 111 7.71 -21.86 -15.27
N THR A 112 8.07 -20.58 -15.18
CA THR A 112 9.38 -20.13 -14.66
C THR A 112 9.36 -19.71 -13.19
N LEU A 113 8.18 -19.70 -12.56
CA LEU A 113 7.99 -19.29 -11.17
C LEU A 113 8.68 -20.27 -10.19
N PRO A 114 9.55 -19.78 -9.30
CA PRO A 114 10.10 -20.58 -8.21
C PRO A 114 9.01 -21.20 -7.34
N GLN A 115 9.23 -22.42 -6.85
CA GLN A 115 8.24 -23.17 -6.07
C GLN A 115 7.85 -22.45 -4.77
N TRP A 116 8.80 -21.77 -4.12
CA TRP A 116 8.53 -21.01 -2.90
C TRP A 116 7.59 -19.81 -3.15
N ILE A 117 7.61 -19.20 -4.33
CA ILE A 117 6.69 -18.11 -4.69
C ILE A 117 5.28 -18.67 -4.92
N LYS A 118 5.16 -19.82 -5.58
CA LYS A 118 3.88 -20.51 -5.76
C LYS A 118 3.27 -20.90 -4.42
N GLY A 119 4.07 -21.51 -3.54
CA GLY A 119 3.68 -21.87 -2.19
C GLY A 119 3.33 -20.64 -1.35
N GLY A 120 4.16 -19.60 -1.39
CA GLY A 120 3.94 -18.34 -0.67
C GLY A 120 2.65 -17.64 -1.07
N LYS A 121 2.26 -17.68 -2.36
CA LYS A 121 0.95 -17.20 -2.80
C LYS A 121 -0.17 -17.96 -2.08
N VAL A 122 -0.15 -19.29 -2.11
CA VAL A 122 -1.21 -20.12 -1.51
C VAL A 122 -1.27 -19.92 0.00
N VAL A 123 -0.12 -19.90 0.68
CA VAL A 123 -0.04 -19.64 2.13
C VAL A 123 -0.63 -18.26 2.46
N GLY A 124 -0.29 -17.22 1.71
CA GLY A 124 -0.87 -15.89 1.90
C GLY A 124 -2.38 -15.86 1.63
N GLN A 125 -2.88 -16.58 0.62
CA GLN A 125 -4.32 -16.69 0.37
C GLN A 125 -5.04 -17.39 1.52
N LEU A 126 -4.50 -18.49 2.03
CA LEU A 126 -5.06 -19.22 3.17
C LEU A 126 -5.05 -18.37 4.43
N ALA A 127 -3.94 -17.69 4.73
CA ALA A 127 -3.83 -16.80 5.88
C ALA A 127 -4.87 -15.67 5.83
N LEU A 128 -4.97 -14.96 4.70
CA LEU A 128 -5.94 -13.88 4.52
C LEU A 128 -7.39 -14.38 4.57
N PHE A 129 -7.67 -15.53 3.96
CA PHE A 129 -8.99 -16.15 4.02
C PHE A 129 -9.37 -16.54 5.45
N SER A 130 -8.45 -17.19 6.18
CA SER A 130 -8.65 -17.52 7.60
C SER A 130 -8.87 -16.27 8.46
N SER A 131 -8.17 -15.16 8.19
CA SER A 131 -8.40 -13.88 8.87
C SER A 131 -9.80 -13.32 8.61
N VAL A 132 -10.32 -13.41 7.38
CA VAL A 132 -11.71 -13.00 7.07
C VAL A 132 -12.70 -13.85 7.86
N ILE A 133 -12.51 -15.17 7.90
CA ILE A 133 -13.40 -16.08 8.66
C ILE A 133 -13.34 -15.79 10.16
N LEU A 134 -12.14 -15.58 10.70
CA LEU A 134 -11.96 -15.18 12.10
C LEU A 134 -12.67 -13.85 12.40
N GLY A 135 -12.52 -12.86 11.52
CA GLY A 135 -13.18 -11.57 11.69
C GLY A 135 -14.70 -11.68 11.67
N ALA A 136 -15.26 -12.49 10.76
CA ALA A 136 -16.70 -12.73 10.69
C ALA A 136 -17.22 -13.42 11.96
N TRP A 137 -16.44 -14.36 12.51
CA TRP A 137 -16.77 -15.02 13.77
C TRP A 137 -16.72 -14.06 14.97
N LEU A 138 -15.75 -13.14 15.02
CA LEU A 138 -15.67 -12.11 16.06
C LEU A 138 -16.88 -11.17 16.02
N ILE A 139 -17.28 -10.72 14.82
CA ILE A 139 -18.46 -9.88 14.64
C ILE A 139 -19.73 -10.61 15.10
N ALA A 140 -19.88 -11.89 14.74
CA ALA A 140 -21.06 -12.69 15.10
C ALA A 140 -21.23 -12.95 16.60
N LYS A 141 -20.18 -12.73 17.40
CA LYS A 141 -20.27 -12.81 18.87
C LYS A 141 -20.88 -11.57 19.52
N GLU A 142 -20.97 -10.45 18.79
CA GLU A 142 -21.55 -9.19 19.27
C GLU A 142 -20.96 -8.71 20.62
N GLY A 143 -19.65 -8.84 20.80
CA GLY A 143 -18.96 -8.51 22.04
C GLY A 143 -17.50 -8.09 21.85
N GLU A 144 -16.62 -8.46 22.79
CA GLU A 144 -15.19 -8.17 22.72
C GLU A 144 -14.56 -8.69 21.41
N GLY A 145 -13.81 -7.83 20.75
CA GLY A 145 -13.17 -8.12 19.46
C GLY A 145 -14.03 -7.83 18.23
N THR A 146 -15.25 -7.28 18.40
CA THR A 146 -16.07 -6.82 17.26
C THR A 146 -15.30 -5.83 16.39
N TYR A 147 -14.55 -4.90 17.02
CA TYR A 147 -13.76 -3.92 16.29
C TYR A 147 -12.65 -4.58 15.45
N LEU A 148 -11.85 -5.47 16.06
CA LEU A 148 -10.88 -6.29 15.32
C LEU A 148 -11.54 -7.09 14.20
N GLY A 149 -12.72 -7.66 14.46
CA GLY A 149 -13.47 -8.42 13.48
C GLY A 149 -13.83 -7.59 12.24
N LEU A 150 -14.29 -6.36 12.44
CA LEU A 150 -14.60 -5.42 11.36
C LEU A 150 -13.36 -5.02 10.57
N ILE A 151 -12.21 -4.80 11.23
CA ILE A 151 -10.92 -4.57 10.56
C ILE A 151 -10.56 -5.77 9.67
N LEU A 152 -10.59 -6.98 10.23
CA LEU A 152 -10.18 -8.20 9.52
C LEU A 152 -11.08 -8.51 8.32
N VAL A 153 -12.41 -8.46 8.48
CA VAL A 153 -13.34 -8.75 7.38
C VAL A 153 -13.15 -7.76 6.24
N TRP A 154 -13.07 -6.46 6.54
CA TRP A 154 -12.90 -5.44 5.51
C TRP A 154 -11.51 -5.51 4.86
N ALA A 155 -10.45 -5.35 5.65
CA ALA A 155 -9.10 -5.23 5.12
C ALA A 155 -8.59 -6.53 4.49
N CYS A 156 -8.80 -7.68 5.14
CA CYS A 156 -8.31 -8.95 4.60
C CYS A 156 -9.07 -9.38 3.34
N SER A 157 -10.31 -8.92 3.12
CA SER A 157 -11.03 -9.17 1.86
C SER A 157 -10.39 -8.44 0.67
N PHE A 158 -10.09 -7.15 0.83
CA PHE A 158 -9.36 -6.38 -0.20
C PHE A 158 -7.93 -6.93 -0.39
N ALA A 159 -7.27 -7.31 0.69
CA ALA A 159 -5.94 -7.90 0.64
C ALA A 159 -5.96 -9.25 -0.09
N LEU A 160 -6.95 -10.11 0.16
CA LEU A 160 -7.08 -11.41 -0.49
C LEU A 160 -7.27 -11.26 -2.00
N PHE A 161 -8.12 -10.31 -2.41
CA PHE A 161 -8.33 -9.99 -3.81
C PHE A 161 -7.04 -9.52 -4.50
N THR A 162 -6.38 -8.50 -3.93
CA THR A 162 -5.14 -7.93 -4.49
C THR A 162 -3.98 -8.93 -4.46
N TRP A 163 -3.82 -9.68 -3.38
CA TRP A 163 -2.83 -10.75 -3.24
C TRP A 163 -3.03 -11.84 -4.28
N THR A 164 -4.28 -12.29 -4.51
CA THR A 164 -4.57 -13.34 -5.50
C THR A 164 -4.08 -12.98 -6.91
N ILE A 165 -4.12 -11.69 -7.27
CA ILE A 165 -3.73 -11.18 -8.59
C ILE A 165 -2.22 -10.84 -8.65
N THR A 166 -1.65 -10.36 -7.55
CA THR A 166 -0.33 -9.68 -7.55
C THR A 166 0.75 -10.40 -6.73
N ALA A 167 0.42 -11.40 -5.91
CA ALA A 167 1.36 -12.09 -5.01
C ALA A 167 2.65 -12.56 -5.69
N HIS A 168 2.56 -13.17 -6.87
CA HIS A 168 3.75 -13.62 -7.60
C HIS A 168 4.74 -12.49 -7.91
N PHE A 169 4.22 -11.29 -8.18
CA PHE A 169 5.05 -10.12 -8.43
C PHE A 169 5.60 -9.55 -7.11
N ILE A 170 4.76 -9.36 -6.09
CA ILE A 170 5.18 -8.88 -4.75
C ILE A 170 6.29 -9.75 -4.17
N LEU A 171 6.12 -11.08 -4.21
CA LEU A 171 7.10 -12.04 -3.70
C LEU A 171 8.38 -12.08 -4.54
N ALA A 172 8.33 -11.69 -5.81
CA ALA A 172 9.53 -11.63 -6.66
C ALA A 172 10.36 -10.36 -6.42
N LEU A 173 9.79 -9.32 -5.80
CA LEU A 173 10.49 -8.07 -5.49
C LEU A 173 11.46 -8.25 -4.31
N PRO A 174 12.50 -7.40 -4.20
CA PRO A 174 13.31 -7.34 -2.99
C PRO A 174 12.42 -7.03 -1.78
N LEU A 175 12.60 -7.77 -0.68
CA LEU A 175 11.73 -7.66 0.50
C LEU A 175 11.65 -6.22 1.05
N ALA A 176 12.75 -5.48 1.01
CA ALA A 176 12.78 -4.08 1.45
C ALA A 176 11.83 -3.15 0.68
N CYS A 177 11.53 -3.46 -0.59
CA CYS A 177 10.64 -2.65 -1.44
C CYS A 177 9.16 -2.77 -1.06
N THR A 178 8.80 -3.79 -0.28
CA THR A 178 7.42 -4.03 0.16
C THR A 178 7.31 -3.97 1.68
N ALA A 179 8.24 -4.57 2.42
CA ALA A 179 8.23 -4.57 3.88
C ALA A 179 8.49 -3.18 4.49
N LEU A 180 9.47 -2.41 4.00
CA LEU A 180 9.77 -1.10 4.62
C LEU A 180 8.66 -0.05 4.40
N PRO A 181 8.04 0.08 3.20
CA PRO A 181 6.91 0.97 3.04
C PRO A 181 5.67 0.55 3.84
N ILE A 182 5.57 -0.73 4.26
CA ILE A 182 4.51 -1.16 5.19
C ILE A 182 4.91 -0.82 6.62
N LEU A 183 6.09 -1.27 7.06
CA LEU A 183 6.48 -1.25 8.47
C LEU A 183 6.84 0.14 8.97
N LEU A 184 7.53 0.97 8.18
CA LEU A 184 7.98 2.29 8.66
C LEU A 184 6.81 3.25 8.91
N PRO A 185 5.83 3.43 8.01
CA PRO A 185 4.65 4.23 8.30
C PRO A 185 3.81 3.62 9.42
N THR A 186 3.70 2.29 9.49
CA THR A 186 2.97 1.60 10.56
C THR A 186 3.54 1.92 11.93
N VAL A 187 4.84 1.71 12.13
CA VAL A 187 5.52 1.99 13.40
C VAL A 187 5.49 3.49 13.71
N TYR A 188 5.64 4.35 12.71
CA TYR A 188 5.52 5.80 12.90
C TYR A 188 4.12 6.18 13.41
N LEU A 189 3.06 5.65 12.81
CA LEU A 189 1.68 5.92 13.21
C LEU A 189 1.35 5.32 14.57
N TRP A 190 1.90 4.15 14.91
CA TRP A 190 1.77 3.60 16.27
C TRP A 190 2.30 4.56 17.34
N VAL A 191 3.44 5.21 17.07
CA VAL A 191 4.01 6.21 18.00
C VAL A 191 3.14 7.46 18.07
N VAL A 192 2.63 7.93 16.93
CA VAL A 192 1.72 9.10 16.89
C VAL A 192 0.42 8.82 17.63
N ASP A 193 -0.16 7.63 17.43
CA ASP A 193 -1.42 7.20 18.00
C ASP A 193 -1.31 6.97 19.51
N GLU A 194 -0.24 6.31 19.99
CA GLU A 194 0.06 6.19 21.43
C GLU A 194 0.08 7.57 22.12
N MET A 195 0.68 8.58 21.47
CA MET A 195 0.72 9.95 22.00
C MET A 195 -0.64 10.65 21.95
N ALA A 196 -1.49 10.33 20.98
CA ALA A 196 -2.80 10.96 20.80
C ALA A 196 -3.88 10.34 21.70
N LEU A 197 -3.89 9.01 21.83
CA LEU A 197 -4.71 8.26 22.79
C LEU A 197 -4.35 8.63 24.23
N GLY A 198 -3.06 8.76 24.54
CA GLY A 198 -2.60 9.22 25.86
C GLY A 198 -3.08 10.64 26.23
N ARG A 199 -3.58 11.41 25.26
CA ARG A 199 -4.16 12.75 25.46
C ARG A 199 -5.69 12.77 25.38
N GLY A 200 -6.33 11.63 25.10
CA GLY A 200 -7.78 11.53 24.95
C GLY A 200 -8.33 12.16 23.66
N THR A 201 -7.54 12.23 22.59
CA THR A 201 -7.96 12.86 21.32
C THR A 201 -9.07 12.08 20.62
N TRP A 202 -9.10 10.75 20.80
CA TRP A 202 -10.18 9.85 20.42
C TRP A 202 -10.18 8.66 21.39
N ALA A 203 -11.29 7.92 21.43
CA ALA A 203 -11.44 6.76 22.30
C ALA A 203 -12.23 5.65 21.60
N ILE A 204 -11.79 4.40 21.83
CA ILE A 204 -12.51 3.20 21.40
C ILE A 204 -13.41 2.74 22.54
N GLU A 205 -14.69 2.51 22.23
CA GLU A 205 -15.73 2.26 23.22
C GLU A 205 -15.48 0.97 24.00
N SER A 206 -15.64 1.04 25.32
CA SER A 206 -15.48 -0.09 26.23
C SER A 206 -16.48 -1.22 25.90
N GLY A 207 -16.00 -2.47 25.84
CA GLY A 207 -16.83 -3.65 25.55
C GLY A 207 -16.77 -4.17 24.11
N THR A 208 -16.20 -3.41 23.16
CA THR A 208 -16.01 -3.86 21.76
C THR A 208 -14.58 -4.26 21.42
N LYS A 209 -13.62 -3.84 22.25
CA LYS A 209 -12.18 -4.09 22.16
C LYS A 209 -11.73 -5.28 23.01
N LEU A 210 -10.57 -5.83 22.70
CA LEU A 210 -9.92 -6.94 23.40
C LEU A 210 -9.21 -6.53 24.70
N GLU A 211 -9.19 -5.23 25.01
CA GLU A 211 -8.49 -4.62 26.15
C GLU A 211 -6.97 -4.88 26.21
N LEU A 212 -6.39 -5.40 25.13
CA LEU A 212 -4.95 -5.62 25.00
C LEU A 212 -4.27 -4.37 24.47
N ARG A 213 -3.30 -3.87 25.24
CA ARG A 213 -2.48 -2.71 24.88
C ARG A 213 -1.07 -3.17 24.52
N LEU A 214 -0.55 -2.69 23.41
CA LEU A 214 0.79 -3.07 22.93
C LEU A 214 1.90 -2.36 23.73
N PHE A 215 1.67 -1.09 24.04
CA PHE A 215 2.55 -0.25 24.86
C PHE A 215 1.81 0.22 26.12
N GLY A 216 1.42 1.50 26.17
CA GLY A 216 0.68 2.07 27.30
C GLY A 216 -0.79 2.27 27.00
N SER A 217 -1.09 2.97 25.90
CA SER A 217 -2.44 3.37 25.49
C SER A 217 -2.87 2.80 24.14
N LEU A 218 -1.92 2.45 23.26
CA LEU A 218 -2.16 1.90 21.93
C LEU A 218 -2.80 0.52 22.03
N GLU A 219 -4.03 0.43 21.52
CA GLU A 219 -4.80 -0.80 21.46
C GLU A 219 -4.30 -1.69 20.32
N ILE A 220 -4.38 -3.01 20.50
CA ILE A 220 -3.90 -3.97 19.49
C ILE A 220 -4.68 -3.86 18.17
N GLU A 221 -5.94 -3.45 18.25
CA GLU A 221 -6.81 -3.20 17.11
C GLU A 221 -6.29 -2.04 16.25
N GLU A 222 -5.92 -0.91 16.86
CA GLU A 222 -5.31 0.23 16.17
C GLU A 222 -3.97 -0.15 15.56
N ALA A 223 -3.14 -0.86 16.32
CA ALA A 223 -1.87 -1.35 15.82
C ALA A 223 -2.07 -2.23 14.57
N SER A 224 -3.08 -3.11 14.60
CA SER A 224 -3.48 -3.97 13.49
C SER A 224 -4.03 -3.16 12.31
N PHE A 225 -4.89 -2.16 12.57
CA PHE A 225 -5.47 -1.28 11.58
C PHE A 225 -4.39 -0.57 10.75
N PHE A 226 -3.41 0.09 11.40
CA PHE A 226 -2.32 0.76 10.68
C PHE A 226 -1.48 -0.23 9.86
N LEU A 227 -1.23 -1.44 10.38
CA LEU A 227 -0.48 -2.46 9.66
C LEU A 227 -1.23 -2.92 8.40
N VAL A 228 -2.50 -3.31 8.53
CA VAL A 228 -3.27 -3.86 7.40
C VAL A 228 -3.60 -2.78 6.36
N THR A 229 -3.86 -1.55 6.76
CA THR A 229 -4.10 -0.45 5.82
C THR A 229 -2.84 -0.10 5.02
N ASN A 230 -1.68 -0.02 5.66
CA ASN A 230 -0.41 0.15 4.94
C ASN A 230 -0.09 -1.03 4.02
N MET A 231 -0.41 -2.27 4.42
CA MET A 231 -0.30 -3.44 3.56
C MET A 231 -1.19 -3.33 2.32
N LEU A 232 -2.46 -2.90 2.46
CA LEU A 232 -3.38 -2.69 1.34
C LEU A 232 -2.85 -1.65 0.35
N ILE A 233 -2.34 -0.53 0.86
CA ILE A 233 -1.76 0.53 0.03
C ILE A 233 -0.58 -0.04 -0.78
N VAL A 234 0.36 -0.74 -0.15
CA VAL A 234 1.50 -1.36 -0.84
C VAL A 234 1.06 -2.43 -1.85
N PHE A 235 0.06 -3.25 -1.54
CA PHE A 235 -0.46 -4.25 -2.48
C PHE A 235 -1.11 -3.60 -3.70
N GLY A 236 -1.86 -2.52 -3.50
CA GLY A 236 -2.45 -1.73 -4.59
C GLY A 236 -1.39 -1.08 -5.48
N LEU A 237 -0.35 -0.48 -4.88
CA LEU A 237 0.78 0.10 -5.60
C LEU A 237 1.56 -0.95 -6.39
N ALA A 238 1.84 -2.11 -5.79
CA ALA A 238 2.51 -3.21 -6.47
C ALA A 238 1.67 -3.78 -7.63
N ALA A 239 0.34 -3.76 -7.52
CA ALA A 239 -0.55 -4.16 -8.61
C ALA A 239 -0.48 -3.17 -9.78
N PHE A 240 -0.38 -1.87 -9.49
CA PHE A 240 -0.14 -0.84 -10.48
C PHE A 240 1.23 -1.03 -11.17
N ASP A 241 2.29 -1.23 -10.39
CA ASP A 241 3.64 -1.45 -10.92
C ASP A 241 3.78 -2.72 -11.75
N LYS A 242 3.06 -3.78 -11.39
CA LYS A 242 2.94 -4.97 -12.24
C LYS A 242 2.37 -4.62 -13.62
N ALA A 243 1.30 -3.81 -13.68
CA ALA A 243 0.70 -3.41 -14.95
C ALA A 243 1.65 -2.54 -15.79
N VAL A 244 2.34 -1.60 -15.15
CA VAL A 244 3.39 -0.76 -15.78
C VAL A 244 4.51 -1.63 -16.34
N ALA A 245 5.06 -2.53 -15.51
CA ALA A 245 6.13 -3.43 -15.90
C ALA A 245 5.75 -4.31 -17.10
N VAL A 246 4.52 -4.83 -17.14
CA VAL A 246 4.00 -5.60 -18.28
C VAL A 246 3.87 -4.74 -19.53
N CYS A 247 3.34 -3.51 -19.39
CA CYS A 247 3.18 -2.59 -20.52
C CYS A 247 4.53 -2.20 -21.15
N ASP A 248 5.55 -1.99 -20.32
CA ASP A 248 6.87 -1.55 -20.78
C ASP A 248 7.76 -2.71 -21.24
N ALA A 249 7.62 -3.89 -20.63
CA ALA A 249 8.41 -5.06 -21.00
C ALA A 249 8.07 -5.61 -22.39
N PHE A 250 6.87 -5.37 -22.93
CA PHE A 250 6.41 -5.98 -24.18
C PHE A 250 5.94 -4.94 -25.22
N PRO A 251 6.86 -4.19 -25.87
CA PRO A 251 6.51 -3.19 -26.87
C PRO A 251 5.77 -3.76 -28.09
N ASP A 252 5.99 -5.03 -28.44
CA ASP A 252 5.30 -5.69 -29.56
C ASP A 252 3.81 -5.95 -29.26
N LYS A 253 3.44 -5.99 -27.98
CA LYS A 253 2.06 -6.23 -27.52
C LYS A 253 1.36 -4.94 -27.11
N PHE A 254 2.14 -3.97 -26.66
CA PHE A 254 1.69 -2.67 -26.19
C PHE A 254 2.45 -1.61 -26.98
N ASP A 255 1.77 -0.94 -27.90
CA ASP A 255 2.36 0.09 -28.76
C ASP A 255 2.92 1.28 -27.95
N LYS A 256 2.15 1.77 -26.98
CA LYS A 256 2.50 2.93 -26.16
C LYS A 256 3.13 2.52 -24.82
N PRO A 257 4.13 3.26 -24.33
CA PRO A 257 4.69 3.08 -22.99
C PRO A 257 3.67 3.41 -21.90
N ALA A 258 3.93 2.95 -20.68
CA ALA A 258 3.01 3.12 -19.55
C ALA A 258 2.79 4.59 -19.16
N ASP A 259 3.81 5.44 -19.28
CA ASP A 259 3.77 6.87 -19.00
C ASP A 259 2.90 7.68 -19.98
N ALA A 260 2.54 7.10 -21.13
CA ALA A 260 1.55 7.66 -22.04
C ALA A 260 0.11 7.53 -21.53
N LEU A 261 -0.12 6.83 -20.39
CA LEU A 261 -1.42 6.69 -19.72
C LEU A 261 -2.56 6.27 -20.68
N SER A 262 -2.23 5.34 -21.58
CA SER A 262 -3.12 4.93 -22.66
C SER A 262 -3.86 3.62 -22.35
N MET A 263 -4.73 3.20 -23.28
CA MET A 263 -5.37 1.87 -23.25
C MET A 263 -4.37 0.71 -23.15
N SER A 264 -3.10 0.91 -23.50
CA SER A 264 -2.06 -0.12 -23.38
C SER A 264 -1.77 -0.46 -21.91
N LEU A 265 -1.76 0.53 -21.01
CA LEU A 265 -1.62 0.29 -19.57
C LEU A 265 -2.82 -0.47 -18.99
N LEU A 266 -4.04 -0.09 -19.39
CA LEU A 266 -5.26 -0.78 -18.96
C LEU A 266 -5.33 -2.23 -19.46
N ARG A 267 -4.92 -2.48 -20.71
CA ARG A 267 -4.82 -3.83 -21.28
C ARG A 267 -3.73 -4.65 -20.60
N ALA A 268 -2.60 -4.04 -20.24
CA ALA A 268 -1.49 -4.71 -19.57
C ALA A 268 -1.88 -5.28 -18.18
N ARG A 269 -2.78 -4.60 -17.45
CA ARG A 269 -3.29 -5.06 -16.15
C ARG A 269 -3.89 -6.48 -16.20
N VAL A 270 -4.56 -6.82 -17.29
CA VAL A 270 -5.28 -8.09 -17.48
C VAL A 270 -4.51 -9.07 -18.39
N PHE A 271 -3.29 -8.72 -18.81
CA PHE A 271 -2.51 -9.56 -19.70
C PHE A 271 -1.99 -10.81 -18.96
N PRO A 272 -2.33 -12.03 -19.42
CA PRO A 272 -2.06 -13.25 -18.67
C PRO A 272 -0.56 -13.56 -18.63
N SER A 273 -0.06 -13.90 -17.44
CA SER A 273 1.36 -14.24 -17.23
C SER A 273 1.83 -15.49 -17.97
N SER A 274 0.92 -16.36 -18.41
CA SER A 274 1.23 -17.50 -19.28
C SER A 274 1.66 -17.09 -20.67
N LYS A 275 1.32 -15.87 -21.12
CA LYS A 275 1.70 -15.32 -22.43
C LYS A 275 2.91 -14.38 -22.36
N TYR A 276 3.62 -14.33 -21.25
CA TYR A 276 4.84 -13.52 -21.14
C TYR A 276 5.94 -14.13 -22.00
N ASP A 277 6.59 -13.30 -22.82
CA ASP A 277 7.81 -13.71 -23.50
C ASP A 277 8.95 -13.74 -22.47
N MET A 278 9.22 -14.95 -21.98
CA MET A 278 10.25 -15.16 -20.97
C MET A 278 11.66 -14.99 -21.53
N GLN A 279 11.90 -15.15 -22.84
CA GLN A 279 13.22 -14.90 -23.41
C GLN A 279 13.59 -13.43 -23.26
N ARG A 280 12.67 -12.52 -23.58
CA ARG A 280 12.85 -11.08 -23.38
C ARG A 280 13.08 -10.72 -21.91
N ILE A 281 12.27 -11.25 -20.99
CA ILE A 281 12.44 -10.99 -19.55
C ILE A 281 13.80 -11.49 -19.04
N LEU A 282 14.22 -12.69 -19.46
CA LEU A 282 15.53 -13.24 -19.10
C LEU A 282 16.66 -12.39 -19.66
N GLY A 283 16.54 -11.88 -20.88
CA GLY A 283 17.47 -10.92 -21.48
C GLY A 283 17.60 -9.65 -20.63
N ILE A 284 16.47 -9.05 -20.23
CA ILE A 284 16.46 -7.88 -19.32
C ILE A 284 17.17 -8.21 -18.00
N ARG A 285 16.86 -9.36 -17.38
CA ARG A 285 17.46 -9.77 -16.11
C ARG A 285 18.98 -9.96 -16.21
N GLN A 286 19.46 -10.58 -17.30
CA GLN A 286 20.89 -10.75 -17.57
C GLN A 286 21.58 -9.40 -17.81
N ALA A 287 20.95 -8.50 -18.55
CA ALA A 287 21.47 -7.18 -18.84
C ALA A 287 21.59 -6.33 -17.57
N VAL A 288 20.56 -6.32 -16.71
CA VAL A 288 20.59 -5.68 -15.39
C VAL A 288 21.75 -6.23 -14.55
N ALA A 289 21.88 -7.56 -14.45
CA ALA A 289 22.94 -8.20 -13.66
C ALA A 289 24.34 -7.85 -14.19
N ARG A 290 24.51 -7.84 -15.52
CA ARG A 290 25.78 -7.46 -16.16
C ARG A 290 26.11 -5.99 -15.91
N LEU A 291 25.12 -5.10 -16.04
CA LEU A 291 25.29 -3.67 -15.81
C LEU A 291 25.67 -3.38 -14.35
N ALA A 292 24.95 -3.96 -13.39
CA ALA A 292 25.25 -3.81 -11.97
C ALA A 292 26.66 -4.31 -11.61
N LYS A 293 27.15 -5.36 -12.30
CA LYS A 293 28.50 -5.90 -12.11
C LYS A 293 29.59 -5.03 -12.77
N LYS A 294 29.31 -4.45 -13.94
CA LYS A 294 30.31 -3.73 -14.76
C LYS A 294 30.35 -2.23 -14.50
N SER A 295 29.24 -1.61 -14.13
CA SER A 295 29.14 -0.19 -13.82
C SER A 295 28.04 0.07 -12.79
N ARG A 296 28.40 0.09 -11.51
CA ARG A 296 27.46 0.39 -10.41
C ARG A 296 26.91 1.81 -10.49
N SER A 297 27.74 2.78 -10.88
CA SER A 297 27.34 4.17 -11.05
C SER A 297 26.30 4.32 -12.14
N PHE A 298 26.51 3.70 -13.31
CA PHE A 298 25.53 3.74 -14.40
C PHE A 298 24.26 2.94 -14.07
N HIS A 299 24.38 1.81 -13.37
CA HIS A 299 23.22 1.06 -12.90
C HIS A 299 22.31 1.89 -11.97
N LEU A 300 22.91 2.67 -11.06
CA LEU A 300 22.16 3.59 -10.20
C LEU A 300 21.63 4.78 -10.99
N ALA A 301 22.47 5.41 -11.83
CA ALA A 301 22.06 6.55 -12.64
C ALA A 301 20.91 6.20 -13.59
N SER A 302 20.86 4.99 -14.14
CA SER A 302 19.79 4.58 -15.06
C SER A 302 18.41 4.53 -14.37
N SER A 303 18.35 4.45 -13.04
CA SER A 303 17.09 4.43 -12.28
C SER A 303 16.27 5.71 -12.34
N VAL A 304 16.88 6.83 -12.75
CA VAL A 304 16.15 8.10 -12.93
C VAL A 304 15.30 8.10 -14.19
N PHE A 305 15.62 7.24 -15.17
CA PHE A 305 14.86 7.12 -16.40
C PHE A 305 13.62 6.23 -16.20
N PRO A 306 12.45 6.62 -16.73
CA PRO A 306 11.23 5.83 -16.59
C PRO A 306 11.11 4.73 -17.66
N GLY A 307 10.35 3.69 -17.31
CA GLY A 307 9.76 2.72 -18.25
C GLY A 307 10.71 2.14 -19.30
N ARG A 308 10.30 2.22 -20.57
CA ARG A 308 11.03 1.66 -21.72
C ARG A 308 12.41 2.25 -21.91
N LEU A 309 12.57 3.55 -21.71
CA LEU A 309 13.86 4.22 -21.86
C LEU A 309 14.92 3.60 -20.95
N ARG A 310 14.56 3.28 -19.70
CA ARG A 310 15.46 2.58 -18.79
C ARG A 310 15.76 1.15 -19.24
N ILE A 311 14.78 0.44 -19.78
CA ILE A 311 14.98 -0.91 -20.33
C ILE A 311 15.98 -0.84 -21.48
N ASP A 312 15.79 0.07 -22.42
CA ASP A 312 16.65 0.23 -23.59
C ASP A 312 18.08 0.61 -23.17
N LEU A 313 18.24 1.59 -22.26
CA LEU A 313 19.55 1.95 -21.66
C LEU A 313 20.24 0.78 -20.95
N THR A 314 19.48 -0.18 -20.44
CA THR A 314 20.04 -1.35 -19.76
C THR A 314 20.46 -2.43 -20.76
N LEU A 315 19.83 -2.49 -21.93
CA LEU A 315 20.09 -3.48 -22.98
C LEU A 315 21.26 -3.10 -23.90
N LEU A 316 21.59 -1.80 -24.00
CA LEU A 316 22.79 -1.27 -24.68
C LEU A 316 24.09 -1.74 -24.00
#